data_AF-J0WRX0-F1
#
_entry.id   AF-J0WRX0-F1
#
_cell.length_a   1.000
_cell.length_b   1.000
_cell.length_c   1.000
_cell.angle_alpha   90.00
_cell.angle_beta   90.00
_cell.angle_gamma   90.00
#
_symmetry.space_group_name_H-M   'P 1'
#
loop_
_entity.id
_entity.type
_entity.pdbx_description
1 polymer ?
#
loop_
_entity_poly.entity_id
_entity_poly.type
_entity_poly.pdbx_seq_one_letter_code
_entity_poly.pdbx_strand_id
1 'polypeptide(L)'
;LGTSIHTRTIAAMKKRTPAIQRALKSYNTLCERLKSLRPVGSAFPLPQPLSTDLKHLKDNDQLLQDVYIAGSEGPAPQWLVDDTVRSGIRAMLSLDRCAEESLRLDRETRNLVRWHQEELLAVTSA
;
A
#
# COMPACT_ATOMS: atom_id res chain seq x y z
N LEU A 1 9.15 -27.26 11.98
CA LEU A 1 10.17 -26.31 11.45
C LEU A 1 9.61 -24.90 11.15
N GLY A 2 8.32 -24.72 10.80
CA GLY A 2 7.78 -23.40 10.41
C GLY A 2 7.55 -22.37 11.53
N THR A 3 7.34 -22.78 12.80
CA THR A 3 6.99 -21.85 13.89
C THR A 3 8.17 -21.01 14.39
N SER A 4 9.40 -21.53 14.32
CA SER A 4 10.60 -20.83 14.82
C SER A 4 10.95 -19.57 14.01
N ILE A 5 10.75 -19.61 12.69
CA ILE A 5 10.97 -18.44 11.83
C ILE A 5 9.88 -17.39 12.12
N HIS A 6 8.63 -17.82 12.20
CA HIS A 6 7.49 -16.94 12.50
C HIS A 6 7.66 -16.22 13.85
N THR A 7 8.02 -16.93 14.92
CA THR A 7 8.23 -16.34 16.24
C THR A 7 9.39 -15.35 16.24
N ARG A 8 10.49 -15.66 15.54
CA ARG A 8 11.64 -14.76 15.37
C ARG A 8 11.24 -13.48 14.64
N THR A 9 10.44 -13.58 13.58
CA THR A 9 9.91 -12.42 12.84
C THR A 9 9.04 -11.55 13.74
N ILE A 10 8.10 -12.13 14.50
CA ILE A 10 7.24 -11.38 15.43
C ILE A 10 8.08 -10.68 16.51
N ALA A 11 9.08 -11.35 17.08
CA ALA A 11 9.95 -10.77 18.10
C ALA A 11 10.73 -9.56 17.55
N ALA A 12 11.26 -9.67 16.33
CA ALA A 12 11.93 -8.57 15.65
C ALA A 12 10.99 -7.39 15.36
N MET A 13 9.74 -7.67 14.96
CA MET A 13 8.71 -6.65 14.76
C MET A 13 8.39 -5.93 16.07
N LYS A 14 8.13 -6.67 17.16
CA LYS A 14 7.84 -6.11 18.49
C LYS A 14 8.98 -5.23 18.99
N LYS A 15 10.24 -5.62 18.74
CA LYS A 15 11.42 -4.81 19.11
C LYS A 15 11.44 -3.45 18.41
N ARG A 16 10.88 -3.34 17.19
CA ARG A 16 10.82 -2.09 16.41
C ARG A 16 9.60 -1.23 16.73
N THR A 17 8.53 -1.81 17.25
CA THR A 17 7.27 -1.11 17.61
C THR A 17 7.48 0.23 18.34
N PRO A 18 8.32 0.33 19.39
CA PRO A 18 8.46 1.59 20.13
C PRO A 18 9.16 2.70 19.32
N ALA A 19 10.07 2.34 18.41
CA ALA A 19 10.72 3.30 17.53
C ALA A 19 9.73 3.85 16.50
N ILE A 20 8.90 2.97 15.91
CA ILE A 20 7.86 3.34 14.95
C ILE A 20 6.81 4.24 15.61
N GLN A 21 6.36 3.91 16.82
CA GLN A 21 5.41 4.75 17.57
C GLN A 21 5.96 6.14 17.88
N ARG A 22 7.26 6.26 18.19
CA ARG A 22 7.91 7.57 18.36
C ARG A 22 7.93 8.37 17.06
N ALA A 23 8.30 7.73 15.96
CA ALA A 23 8.29 8.37 14.64
C ALA A 23 6.88 8.85 14.25
N LEU A 24 5.84 8.04 14.51
CA LEU A 24 4.44 8.43 14.27
C LEU A 24 4.02 9.65 15.08
N LYS A 25 4.37 9.70 16.37
CA LYS A 25 4.09 10.87 17.20
C LYS A 25 4.77 12.12 16.65
N SER A 26 6.05 12.03 16.31
CA SER A 26 6.80 13.14 15.72
C SER A 26 6.19 13.60 14.39
N TYR A 27 5.82 12.67 13.51
CA TYR A 27 5.15 12.99 12.25
C TYR A 27 3.81 13.71 12.48
N ASN A 28 2.96 13.21 13.38
CA ASN A 28 1.67 13.85 13.69
C ASN A 28 1.85 15.25 14.27
N THR A 29 2.84 15.45 15.14
CA THR A 29 3.20 16.79 15.64
C THR A 29 3.64 17.73 14.52
N LEU A 30 4.40 17.23 13.53
CA LEU A 30 4.78 18.02 12.37
C LEU A 30 3.58 18.37 11.48
N CYS A 31 2.61 17.45 11.32
CA CYS A 31 1.37 17.75 10.60
C CYS A 31 0.59 18.90 11.23
N GLU A 32 0.44 18.90 12.55
CA GLU A 32 -0.23 20.00 13.26
C GLU A 32 0.55 21.31 13.16
N ARG A 33 1.88 21.26 13.25
CA ARG A 33 2.74 22.44 13.06
C ARG A 33 2.65 23.00 11.64
N LEU A 34 2.59 22.14 10.62
CA LEU A 34 2.43 22.57 9.23
C LEU A 34 1.06 23.22 9.02
N LYS A 35 0.02 22.67 9.65
CA LYS A 35 -1.33 23.24 9.61
C LYS A 35 -1.39 24.65 10.20
N SER A 36 -0.67 24.92 11.29
CA SER A 36 -0.63 26.26 11.90
C SER A 36 0.20 27.27 11.09
N LEU A 37 1.19 26.80 10.33
CA LEU A 37 2.03 27.63 9.47
C LEU A 37 1.43 27.87 8.07
N ARG A 38 0.26 27.29 7.77
CA ARG A 38 -0.36 27.40 6.44
C ARG A 38 -0.70 28.86 6.12
N PRO A 39 -0.18 29.42 5.01
CA PRO A 39 -0.56 30.76 4.57
C PRO A 39 -2.06 30.87 4.26
N VAL A 40 -2.67 32.00 4.62
CA VAL A 40 -4.07 32.30 4.30
C VAL A 40 -4.27 32.30 2.79
N GLY A 41 -5.27 31.58 2.29
CA GLY A 41 -5.56 31.47 0.85
C GLY A 41 -4.74 30.39 0.12
N SER A 42 -3.80 29.72 0.79
CA SER A 42 -3.10 28.59 0.19
C SER A 42 -4.02 27.36 0.05
N ALA A 43 -4.03 26.73 -1.13
CA ALA A 43 -4.84 25.55 -1.44
C ALA A 43 -4.03 24.24 -1.53
N PHE A 44 -2.73 24.24 -1.22
CA PHE A 44 -1.95 22.99 -1.31
C PHE A 44 -2.44 21.96 -0.27
N PRO A 45 -2.50 20.67 -0.64
CA PRO A 45 -2.91 19.61 0.27
C PRO A 45 -1.87 19.46 1.39
N LEU A 46 -2.34 19.39 2.64
CA LEU A 46 -1.49 19.15 3.80
C LEU A 46 -1.44 17.66 4.15
N PRO A 47 -0.29 17.16 4.65
CA PRO A 47 -0.22 15.81 5.20
C PRO A 47 -1.21 15.64 6.34
N GLN A 48 -1.91 14.50 6.32
CA GLN A 48 -2.86 14.13 7.37
C GLN A 48 -2.14 13.36 8.48
N PRO A 49 -2.56 13.54 9.75
CA PRO A 49 -2.05 12.76 10.85
C PRO A 49 -2.43 11.28 10.68
N LEU A 50 -1.49 10.41 11.02
CA LEU A 50 -1.62 8.96 10.92
C LEU A 50 -2.14 8.37 12.23
N SER A 51 -2.79 7.21 12.15
CA SER A 51 -3.18 6.44 13.33
C SER A 51 -1.95 6.04 14.15
N THR A 52 -2.05 6.13 15.47
CA THR A 52 -1.01 5.65 16.40
C THR A 52 -1.09 4.14 16.63
N ASP A 53 -2.19 3.50 16.22
CA ASP A 53 -2.30 2.06 16.18
C ASP A 53 -1.69 1.51 14.88
N LEU A 54 -0.62 0.73 15.03
CA LEU A 54 0.15 0.16 13.93
C LEU A 54 -0.67 -0.80 13.07
N LYS A 55 -1.75 -1.40 13.59
CA LYS A 55 -2.60 -2.29 12.79
C LYS A 55 -3.28 -1.56 11.64
N HIS A 56 -3.82 -0.37 11.94
CA HIS A 56 -4.46 0.49 10.95
C HIS A 56 -3.46 1.10 9.97
N LEU A 57 -2.17 1.11 10.32
CA LEU A 57 -1.12 1.67 9.48
C LEU A 57 -0.73 0.74 8.32
N LYS A 58 -0.86 -0.58 8.51
CA LYS A 58 -0.46 -1.58 7.52
C LYS A 58 -1.22 -1.42 6.20
N ASP A 59 -2.51 -1.13 6.30
CA ASP A 59 -3.42 -1.05 5.16
C ASP A 59 -3.72 0.42 4.78
N ASN A 60 -2.91 1.36 5.25
CA ASN A 60 -3.09 2.78 4.98
C ASN A 60 -2.29 3.22 3.75
N ASP A 61 -2.97 3.30 2.60
CA ASP A 61 -2.41 3.76 1.32
C ASP A 61 -1.89 5.20 1.34
N GLN A 62 -2.21 6.01 2.36
CA GLN A 62 -1.67 7.37 2.48
C GLN A 62 -0.18 7.39 2.81
N LEU A 63 0.38 6.33 3.41
CA LEU A 63 1.80 6.26 3.74
C LEU A 63 2.72 6.28 2.53
N LEU A 64 2.24 5.79 1.39
CA LEU A 64 3.03 5.61 0.17
C LEU A 64 2.79 6.75 -0.83
N GLN A 65 2.02 7.78 -0.45
CA GLN A 65 1.69 8.90 -1.32
C GLN A 65 2.77 9.98 -1.23
N ASP A 66 3.49 10.17 -2.33
CA ASP A 66 4.48 11.25 -2.46
C ASP A 66 3.83 12.57 -2.94
N VAL A 67 2.77 12.98 -2.24
CA VAL A 67 1.92 14.13 -2.61
C VAL A 67 2.58 15.47 -2.25
N TYR A 68 3.54 15.47 -1.32
CA TYR A 68 4.00 16.69 -0.64
C TYR A 68 5.42 17.13 -1.04
N ILE A 69 6.15 16.35 -1.85
CA ILE A 69 7.59 16.58 -2.13
C ILE A 69 7.82 17.26 -3.48
N ALA A 70 6.88 17.16 -4.43
CA ALA A 70 7.01 17.81 -5.73
C ALA A 70 6.51 19.26 -5.68
N GLY A 71 7.43 20.23 -5.65
CA GLY A 71 7.11 21.62 -5.95
C GLY A 71 6.70 21.75 -7.40
N SER A 72 5.40 21.88 -7.69
CA SER A 72 4.94 22.18 -9.05
C SER A 72 4.89 23.68 -9.27
N GLU A 73 5.56 24.18 -10.31
CA GLU A 73 5.27 25.51 -10.84
C GLU A 73 3.92 25.47 -11.57
N GLY A 74 2.90 26.14 -11.03
CA GLY A 74 1.55 26.19 -11.60
C GLY A 74 0.45 25.71 -10.65
N PRO A 75 -0.83 25.76 -11.08
CA PRO A 75 -1.94 25.24 -10.30
C PRO A 75 -1.77 23.74 -10.06
N ALA A 76 -1.93 23.32 -8.81
CA ALA A 76 -1.79 21.92 -8.43
C ALA A 76 -2.76 21.03 -9.25
N PRO A 77 -2.29 19.91 -9.80
CA PRO A 77 -3.13 19.06 -10.64
C PRO A 77 -4.28 18.44 -9.83
N GLN A 78 -5.42 18.17 -10.48
CA GLN A 78 -6.64 17.71 -9.80
C GLN A 78 -6.46 16.40 -9.04
N TRP A 79 -5.65 15.47 -9.55
CA TRP A 79 -5.32 14.24 -8.82
C TRP A 79 -4.55 14.49 -7.52
N LEU A 80 -3.96 15.67 -7.32
CA LEU A 80 -3.24 16.03 -6.10
C LEU A 80 -4.18 16.64 -5.05
N VAL A 81 -5.13 17.46 -5.50
CA VAL A 81 -5.97 18.31 -4.63
C VAL A 81 -7.33 17.67 -4.34
N ASP A 82 -7.89 16.93 -5.30
CA ASP A 82 -9.22 16.35 -5.23
C ASP A 82 -9.17 14.86 -4.85
N ASP A 83 -9.73 14.54 -3.68
CA ASP A 83 -9.80 13.16 -3.19
C ASP A 83 -10.68 12.26 -4.08
N THR A 84 -11.72 12.82 -4.68
CA THR A 84 -12.63 12.07 -5.56
C THR A 84 -11.92 11.64 -6.84
N VAL A 85 -11.09 12.51 -7.41
CA VAL A 85 -10.26 12.19 -8.58
C VAL A 85 -9.27 11.08 -8.25
N ARG A 86 -8.61 11.14 -7.07
CA ARG A 86 -7.71 10.06 -6.63
C ARG A 86 -8.45 8.74 -6.43
N SER A 87 -9.61 8.79 -5.80
CA SER A 87 -10.45 7.62 -5.60
C SER A 87 -10.85 6.98 -6.94
N GLY A 88 -11.27 7.80 -7.91
CA GLY A 88 -11.59 7.37 -9.27
C GLY A 88 -10.41 6.71 -9.99
N ILE A 89 -9.21 7.32 -9.93
CA ILE A 89 -7.99 6.74 -10.51
C ILE A 89 -7.69 5.36 -9.90
N ARG A 90 -7.76 5.23 -8.57
CA ARG A 90 -7.53 3.94 -7.89
C ARG A 90 -8.58 2.89 -8.26
N ALA A 91 -9.84 3.29 -8.40
CA ALA A 91 -10.91 2.41 -8.84
C ALA A 91 -10.65 1.88 -10.25
N MET A 92 -10.25 2.75 -11.18
CA MET A 92 -9.87 2.36 -12.55
C MET A 92 -8.69 1.38 -12.56
N LEU A 93 -7.61 1.69 -11.84
CA LEU A 93 -6.44 0.79 -11.74
C LEU A 93 -6.80 -0.56 -11.10
N SER A 94 -7.77 -0.58 -10.19
CA SER A 94 -8.25 -1.84 -9.59
C SER A 94 -8.99 -2.69 -10.62
N LEU A 95 -9.79 -2.09 -11.49
CA LEU A 95 -10.46 -2.80 -12.59
C LEU A 95 -9.45 -3.39 -13.57
N ASP A 96 -8.44 -2.61 -13.97
CA ASP A 96 -7.38 -3.07 -14.87
C ASP A 96 -6.62 -4.25 -14.24
N ARG A 97 -6.28 -4.14 -12.95
CA ARG A 97 -5.64 -5.23 -12.20
C ARG A 97 -6.52 -6.48 -12.12
N CYS A 98 -7.83 -6.36 -11.99
CA CYS A 98 -8.74 -7.51 -12.03
C CYS A 98 -8.70 -8.22 -13.39
N ALA A 99 -8.61 -7.46 -14.49
CA ALA A 99 -8.46 -8.04 -15.82
C ALA A 99 -7.13 -8.77 -15.99
N GLU A 100 -6.02 -8.16 -15.55
CA GLU A 100 -4.70 -8.80 -15.52
C GLU A 100 -4.70 -10.10 -14.69
N GLU A 101 -5.31 -10.04 -13.50
CA GLU A 101 -5.39 -11.18 -12.59
C GLU A 101 -6.20 -12.33 -13.20
N SER A 102 -7.29 -12.01 -13.90
CA SER A 102 -8.10 -13.03 -14.60
C SER A 102 -7.28 -13.75 -15.67
N LEU A 103 -6.49 -13.00 -16.46
CA LEU A 103 -5.59 -13.58 -17.45
C LEU A 103 -4.47 -14.42 -16.82
N ARG A 104 -3.94 -13.99 -15.67
CA ARG A 104 -2.94 -14.75 -14.92
C ARG A 104 -3.52 -16.06 -14.41
N LEU A 105 -4.69 -16.03 -13.79
CA LEU A 105 -5.37 -17.22 -13.25
C LEU A 105 -5.70 -18.23 -14.36
N ASP A 106 -6.13 -17.77 -15.53
CA ASP A 106 -6.34 -18.66 -16.68
C ASP A 106 -5.05 -19.38 -17.10
N ARG A 107 -3.92 -18.65 -17.17
CA ARG A 107 -2.62 -19.25 -17.49
C ARG A 107 -2.17 -20.26 -16.44
N GLU A 108 -2.26 -19.91 -15.16
CA GLU A 108 -1.93 -20.82 -14.06
C GLU A 108 -2.81 -22.07 -14.07
N THR A 109 -4.11 -21.91 -14.31
CA THR A 109 -5.05 -23.04 -14.42
C THR A 109 -4.65 -23.99 -15.55
N ARG A 110 -4.34 -23.45 -16.74
CA ARG A 110 -3.90 -24.26 -17.88
C ARG A 110 -2.58 -24.96 -17.60
N ASN A 111 -1.64 -24.31 -16.94
CA ASN A 111 -0.36 -24.91 -16.56
C ASN A 111 -0.55 -26.07 -15.57
N LEU A 112 -1.37 -25.88 -14.53
CA LEU A 112 -1.67 -26.90 -13.53
C LEU A 112 -2.36 -28.12 -14.15
N VAL A 113 -3.35 -27.90 -15.02
CA VAL A 113 -4.06 -28.99 -15.72
C VAL A 113 -3.09 -29.78 -16.61
N ARG A 114 -2.25 -29.09 -17.38
CA ARG A 114 -1.25 -29.75 -18.24
C ARG A 114 -0.29 -30.59 -17.41
N TRP A 115 0.31 -30.01 -16.37
CA TRP A 115 1.21 -30.72 -15.49
C TRP A 115 0.54 -31.96 -14.89
N HIS A 116 -0.69 -31.81 -14.39
CA HIS A 116 -1.42 -32.93 -13.80
C HIS A 116 -1.67 -34.06 -14.81
N GLN A 117 -2.00 -33.74 -16.06
CA GLN A 117 -2.16 -34.73 -17.13
C GLN A 117 -0.84 -35.45 -17.45
N GLU A 118 0.26 -34.72 -17.53
CA GLU A 118 1.60 -35.28 -17.76
C GLU A 118 2.01 -36.24 -16.64
N GLU A 119 1.80 -35.88 -15.38
CA GLU A 119 2.06 -36.74 -14.23
C GLU A 119 1.16 -37.98 -14.23
N LEU A 120 -0.13 -37.84 -14.53
CA LEU A 120 -1.06 -38.96 -14.58
C LEU A 120 -0.67 -39.98 -15.66
N LEU A 121 -0.24 -39.49 -16.83
CA LEU A 121 0.27 -40.34 -17.91
C LEU A 121 1.58 -41.04 -17.50
N ALA A 122 2.50 -40.33 -16.83
CA ALA A 122 3.75 -40.91 -16.34
C ALA A 122 3.50 -42.05 -15.33
N VAL A 123 2.54 -41.89 -14.42
CA VAL A 123 2.19 -42.92 -13.42
C VAL A 123 1.46 -44.11 -14.05
N THR A 124 0.57 -43.88 -15.02
CA THR A 124 -0.24 -44.95 -15.63
C THR A 124 0.47 -45.74 -16.73
N SER A 125 1.56 -45.19 -17.29
CA SER A 125 2.40 -45.85 -18.29
C SER A 125 3.57 -46.66 -17.69
N ALA A 126 3.75 -46.62 -16.36
CA ALA A 126 4.71 -47.41 -15.60
C ALA A 126 4.08 -48.70 -15.06
#